data_AF-A0A7J9QC84-F1
#
_entry.id   AF-A0A7J9QC84-F1
#
_cell.length_a   1.000
_cell.length_b   1.000
_cell.length_c   1.000
_cell.angle_alpha   90.00
_cell.angle_beta   90.00
_cell.angle_gamma   90.00
#
_symmetry.space_group_name_H-M   'P 1'
#
loop_
_entity.id
_entity.type
_entity.pdbx_description
1 polymer ?
#
loop_
_entity_poly.entity_id
_entity_poly.type
_entity_poly.pdbx_seq_one_letter_code
_entity_poly.pdbx_strand_id
1 'polypeptide(L)' 'MRFGKIEENEKIVKFNLELKCNNCEKKVPGGMKTGEKYFETEEYFAELKEFKKTYLCGVCRDKKRIDS' A
#
# COMPACT_ATOMS: atom_id res chain seq x y z
N MET A 1 1.16 5.34 -5.82
CA MET A 1 2.15 4.89 -4.80
C MET A 1 2.84 3.63 -5.31
N ARG A 2 4.16 3.48 -5.13
CA ARG A 2 4.84 2.20 -5.45
C ARG A 2 4.59 1.23 -4.30
N PHE A 3 4.15 0.03 -4.62
CA PHE A 3 3.98 -1.07 -3.69
C PHE A 3 4.90 -2.20 -4.12
N GLY A 4 5.68 -2.75 -3.19
CA GLY A 4 6.62 -3.82 -3.48
C GLY A 4 7.75 -3.46 -4.46
N LYS A 5 8.14 -4.46 -5.25
CA LYS A 5 9.31 -4.43 -6.13
C LYS A 5 8.92 -4.10 -7.57
N ILE A 6 9.79 -3.33 -8.22
CA ILE A 6 9.75 -2.99 -9.65
C ILE A 6 11.21 -3.07 -10.12
N GLU A 7 11.53 -4.07 -10.93
CA GLU A 7 12.80 -4.27 -11.59
C GLU A 7 12.97 -3.33 -12.79
N GLU A 8 14.22 -3.11 -13.19
CA GLU A 8 14.53 -2.30 -14.37
C GLU A 8 14.04 -3.01 -15.64
N ASN A 9 13.33 -2.29 -16.51
CA ASN A 9 12.68 -2.79 -17.72
C ASN A 9 11.53 -3.79 -17.53
N GLU A 10 10.99 -3.99 -16.31
CA GLU A 10 9.79 -4.82 -16.15
C GLU A 10 8.49 -4.06 -16.43
N LYS A 11 7.43 -4.80 -16.77
CA LYS A 11 6.09 -4.23 -16.95
C LYS A 11 5.54 -3.76 -15.62
N ILE A 12 4.97 -2.56 -15.62
CA ILE A 12 4.33 -1.97 -14.45
C ILE A 12 2.84 -2.28 -14.47
N VAL A 13 2.38 -3.01 -13.47
CA VAL A 13 0.97 -3.26 -13.23
C VAL A 13 0.41 -2.15 -12.33
N LYS A 14 -0.66 -1.50 -12.80
CA LYS A 14 -1.43 -0.54 -12.00
C LYS A 14 -2.66 -1.25 -11.46
N PHE A 15 -2.89 -1.13 -10.17
CA PHE A 15 -4.02 -1.76 -9.50
C PHE A 15 -4.59 -0.82 -8.44
N ASN A 16 -5.85 -1.03 -8.09
CA ASN A 16 -6.52 -0.25 -7.08
C ASN A 16 -6.86 -1.14 -5.88
N LEU A 17 -6.44 -0.71 -4.69
CA LEU A 17 -6.70 -1.45 -3.47
C LEU A 17 -7.83 -0.85 -2.64
N GLU A 18 -8.61 -1.77 -2.08
CA GLU A 18 -9.43 -1.64 -0.88
C GLU A 18 -8.68 -1.13 0.36
N LEU A 19 -8.26 0.15 0.43
CA LEU A 19 -7.54 0.67 1.60
C LEU A 19 -8.48 1.44 2.56
N LYS A 20 -8.34 1.12 3.84
CA LYS A 20 -8.98 1.82 4.96
C LYS A 20 -7.91 2.20 5.98
N CYS A 21 -8.04 3.38 6.57
CA CYS A 21 -7.16 3.78 7.67
C CYS A 21 -7.44 2.91 8.89
N ASN A 22 -6.41 2.28 9.46
CA ASN A 22 -6.59 1.48 10.68
C ASN A 22 -7.02 2.31 11.90
N ASN A 23 -6.72 3.62 11.91
CA ASN A 23 -7.02 4.48 13.06
C ASN A 23 -8.35 5.24 12.97
N CYS A 24 -8.81 5.59 11.77
CA CYS A 24 -10.04 6.37 11.60
C CYS A 24 -11.04 5.74 10.63
N GLU A 25 -10.77 4.52 10.18
CA GLU A 25 -11.61 3.69 9.29
C GLU A 25 -11.98 4.34 7.95
N LYS A 26 -11.46 5.54 7.69
CA LYS A 26 -11.71 6.30 6.48
C LYS A 26 -11.21 5.54 5.26
N LYS A 27 -12.08 5.41 4.25
CA LYS A 27 -11.70 4.91 2.93
C LYS A 27 -10.70 5.86 2.30
N VAL A 28 -9.59 5.31 1.84
CA VAL A 28 -8.51 6.07 1.18
C VAL A 28 -8.32 5.60 -0.25
N PRO A 29 -7.85 6.47 -1.16
CA PRO A 29 -7.54 6.06 -2.52
C PRO A 29 -6.39 5.04 -2.52
N GLY A 30 -6.63 3.88 -3.12
CA GLY A 30 -5.68 2.76 -3.18
C GLY A 30 -4.94 2.61 -4.50
N GLY A 31 -4.79 3.70 -5.27
CA GLY A 31 -4.11 3.69 -6.55
C GLY A 31 -2.62 3.35 -6.41
N MET A 32 -2.25 2.13 -6.78
CA MET A 32 -0.91 1.58 -6.63
C MET A 32 -0.33 1.06 -7.93
N LYS A 33 1.00 0.94 -7.95
CA LYS A 33 1.74 0.33 -9.03
C LYS A 33 2.83 -0.60 -8.49
N THR A 34 3.00 -1.74 -9.13
CA THR A 34 4.04 -2.74 -8.83
C THR A 34 4.57 -3.34 -10.13
N GLY A 35 5.67 -4.07 -10.03
CA GLY A 35 6.19 -4.89 -11.11
C GLY A 35 5.30 -6.10 -11.37
N GLU A 36 5.13 -6.47 -12.63
CA GLU A 36 4.39 -7.66 -13.07
C GLU A 36 4.93 -8.94 -12.44
N LYS A 37 6.26 -9.07 -12.28
CA LYS A 37 6.87 -10.27 -11.68
C LYS A 37 6.59 -10.39 -10.19
N TYR A 38 6.38 -9.27 -9.52
CA TYR A 38 6.04 -9.24 -8.09
C TYR A 38 4.52 -9.31 -7.86
N PHE A 39 3.71 -8.84 -8.82
CA PHE A 39 2.25 -8.81 -8.71
C PHE A 39 1.68 -10.22 -8.54
N GLU A 40 0.72 -10.38 -7.61
CA GLU A 40 0.03 -11.66 -7.34
C GLU A 40 0.94 -12.83 -6.90
N THR A 41 2.18 -12.55 -6.48
CA THR A 41 3.04 -13.54 -5.81
C THR A 41 2.62 -13.78 -4.35
N GLU A 42 3.04 -14.90 -3.76
CA GLU A 42 2.82 -15.16 -2.33
C GLU A 42 3.42 -14.06 -1.45
N GLU A 43 4.62 -13.57 -1.82
CA GLU A 43 5.31 -12.45 -1.16
C GLU A 43 4.45 -11.16 -1.24
N TYR A 44 3.87 -10.88 -2.41
CA TYR A 44 2.93 -9.76 -2.59
C TYR A 44 1.72 -9.86 -1.66
N PHE A 45 1.08 -11.02 -1.56
CA PHE A 45 -0.10 -11.17 -0.71
C PHE A 45 0.24 -11.06 0.78
N ALA A 46 1.40 -11.59 1.20
CA ALA A 46 1.90 -11.47 2.56
C ALA A 46 2.12 -9.99 2.94
N GLU A 47 2.91 -9.26 2.13
CA GLU A 47 3.16 -7.83 2.37
C GLU A 47 1.88 -7.00 2.28
N LEU A 48 0.97 -7.34 1.36
CA LEU A 48 -0.30 -6.61 1.19
C LEU A 48 -1.17 -6.72 2.45
N LYS A 49 -1.18 -7.89 3.08
CA LYS A 49 -1.95 -8.14 4.31
C LYS A 49 -1.38 -7.34 5.48
N GLU A 50 -0.06 -7.30 5.63
CA GLU A 50 0.61 -6.51 6.68
C GLU A 50 0.47 -5.00 6.44
N PHE A 51 0.62 -4.58 5.19
CA PHE A 51 0.43 -3.20 4.77
C PHE A 51 -0.97 -2.71 5.10
N LYS A 52 -2.01 -3.47 4.76
CA LYS A 52 -3.41 -3.12 5.07
C LYS A 52 -3.67 -2.97 6.57
N LYS A 53 -3.05 -3.80 7.41
CA LYS A 53 -3.21 -3.74 8.88
C LYS A 53 -2.58 -2.50 9.50
N THR A 54 -1.44 -2.07 8.96
CA THR A 54 -0.66 -0.96 9.51
C THR A 54 -0.93 0.37 8.81
N TYR A 55 -1.72 0.36 7.75
CA TYR A 55 -1.97 1.54 6.93
C TYR A 55 -2.68 2.65 7.70
N LEU A 56 -2.08 3.84 7.70
CA LEU A 56 -2.66 5.07 8.20
C LEU A 56 -2.89 6.05 7.06
N CYS A 57 -4.05 6.72 7.05
CA CYS A 57 -4.27 7.83 6.14
C CYS A 57 -3.30 8.98 6.45
N GLY A 58 -3.07 9.86 5.47
CA GLY A 58 -2.15 11.00 5.63
C GLY A 58 -2.40 11.81 6.90
N VAL A 59 -3.68 12.03 7.25
CA VAL A 59 -4.07 12.77 8.46
C VAL A 59 -3.66 12.05 9.75
N CYS A 60 -3.96 10.75 9.88
CA CYS A 60 -3.58 9.99 11.06
C CYS A 60 -2.07 9.80 11.17
N ARG A 61 -1.38 9.65 10.04
CA ARG A 61 0.09 9.59 10.00
C ARG A 61 0.72 10.90 10.47
N ASP A 62 0.14 12.02 10.07
CA ASP A 62 0.62 13.34 10.46
C ASP A 62 0.37 13.62 11.96
N LYS A 63 -0.83 13.32 12.46
CA LYS A 63 -1.15 13.38 13.89
C LYS A 63 -0.17 12.57 14.74
N LYS A 64 0.15 11.34 14.32
CA LYS A 64 1.10 10.48 15.03
C LYS A 64 2.53 11.06 15.10
N ARG A 65 2.90 11.97 14.18
CA ARG A 65 4.21 12.65 14.21
C ARG A 65 4.23 13.84 15.16
N ILE A 66 3.10 14.51 15.35
CA ILE A 66 2.98 15.70 16.21
C ILE A 66 2.86 15.30 17.68
N ASP A 67 2.32 14.11 17.96
CA ASP A 67 2.15 13.54 19.31
C ASP A 67 3.46 12.94 19.88
N SER A 68 4.62 13.16 19.23
CA SER A 68 5.93 12.59 19.60
C SER A 68 6.94 13.62 20.08
#